data_AF-A0AA96VNW1-F1
#
_entry.id   AF-A0AA96VNW1-F1
#
_cell.length_a   1.000
_cell.length_b   1.000
_cell.length_c   1.000
_cell.angle_alpha   90.00
_cell.angle_beta   90.00
_cell.angle_gamma   90.00
#
_symmetry.space_group_name_H-M   'P 1'
#
loop_
_entity.id
_entity.type
_entity.pdbx_description
1 polymer ?
#
loop_
_entity_poly.entity_id
_entity_poly.type
_entity_poly.pdbx_seq_one_letter_code
_entity_poly.pdbx_strand_id
1 'polypeptide(L)' 'MTNEKLGVLLVDVPEPRHAKYNYLEYSDGTHSIFMADTKETVRAEAMLCTQEEAQKYPQFRWVALEDL' A
#
# COMPACT_ATOMS: atom_id res chain seq x y z
N MET A 1 -18.37 12.55 -11.62
CA MET A 1 -17.07 12.26 -11.01
C MET A 1 -17.34 11.34 -9.84
N THR A 2 -17.01 10.07 -9.98
CA THR A 2 -17.12 9.12 -8.87
C THR A 2 -16.09 9.54 -7.81
N ASN A 3 -16.53 9.75 -6.57
CA ASN A 3 -15.66 9.96 -5.41
C ASN A 3 -14.95 8.64 -5.09
N GLU A 4 -14.05 8.20 -5.98
CA GLU A 4 -13.32 6.96 -5.80
C GLU A 4 -12.30 7.17 -4.68
N LYS A 5 -12.44 6.36 -3.62
CA LYS A 5 -11.54 6.40 -2.49
C LYS A 5 -10.17 5.89 -2.92
N LEU A 6 -9.14 6.67 -2.65
CA LEU A 6 -7.75 6.25 -2.81
C LEU A 6 -7.28 5.51 -1.56
N GLY A 7 -6.43 4.53 -1.80
CA GLY A 7 -5.77 3.75 -0.78
C GLY A 7 -4.39 3.31 -1.23
N VAL A 8 -3.75 2.50 -0.39
CA VAL A 8 -2.44 1.91 -0.62
C VAL A 8 -2.54 0.40 -0.59
N LEU A 9 -1.57 -0.27 -1.20
CA LEU A 9 -1.44 -1.72 -1.18
C LEU A 9 -0.42 -2.14 -0.12
N LEU A 10 -0.90 -2.81 0.93
CA LEU A 10 -0.06 -3.38 1.97
C LEU A 10 0.17 -4.88 1.75
N VAL A 11 1.30 -5.37 2.24
CA VAL A 11 1.62 -6.80 2.33
C VAL A 11 1.53 -7.22 3.78
N ASP A 12 0.70 -8.22 4.05
CA ASP A 12 0.63 -8.83 5.37
C ASP A 12 1.79 -9.83 5.52
N VAL A 13 2.74 -9.49 6.38
CA VAL A 13 3.93 -10.31 6.67
C VAL A 13 3.73 -10.99 8.04
N PRO A 14 3.93 -12.32 8.14
CA PRO A 14 3.80 -13.03 9.41
C PRO A 14 4.90 -12.62 10.40
N GLU A 15 4.64 -12.81 11.70
CA GLU A 15 5.66 -12.60 12.73
C GLU A 15 6.76 -13.68 12.67
N PRO A 16 8.02 -13.34 12.99
CA PRO A 16 8.50 -12.02 13.38
C PRO A 16 8.68 -11.09 12.16
N ARG A 17 8.24 -9.83 12.27
CA ARG A 17 8.42 -8.81 11.22
C ARG A 17 9.46 -7.75 11.58
N HIS A 18 10.19 -7.30 10.56
CA HIS A 18 11.21 -6.25 10.70
C HIS A 18 10.63 -4.83 10.78
N ALA A 19 9.44 -4.61 10.23
CA ALA A 19 8.77 -3.31 10.19
C ALA A 19 7.26 -3.46 10.38
N LYS A 20 6.59 -2.39 10.82
CA LYS A 20 5.12 -2.39 11.01
C LYS A 20 4.34 -2.50 9.72
N TYR A 21 4.83 -1.90 8.63
CA TYR A 21 4.18 -1.88 7.33
C TYR A 21 5.11 -2.40 6.26
N ASN A 22 4.57 -3.23 5.38
CA ASN A 22 5.18 -3.57 4.10
C ASN A 22 4.20 -3.06 3.03
N TYR A 23 4.67 -2.29 2.07
CA TYR A 23 3.81 -1.62 1.10
C TYR A 23 4.39 -1.67 -0.31
N LEU A 24 3.52 -1.60 -1.30
CA LEU A 24 3.92 -1.49 -2.70
C LEU A 24 4.30 -0.05 -3.02
N GLU A 25 5.48 0.13 -3.59
CA GLU A 25 5.95 1.39 -4.18
C GLU A 25 6.15 1.20 -5.69
N TYR A 26 5.93 2.26 -6.46
CA TYR A 26 6.35 2.32 -7.85
C TYR A 26 7.39 3.42 -8.02
N SER A 27 8.65 3.00 -8.16
CA SER A 27 9.81 3.87 -8.34
C SER A 27 10.66 3.35 -9.50
N ASP A 28 11.28 4.27 -10.25
CA ASP A 28 12.16 3.96 -11.39
C ASP A 28 11.56 2.98 -12.42
N GLY A 29 10.26 3.09 -12.69
CA GLY A 29 9.57 2.25 -13.66
C GLY A 29 9.27 0.82 -13.20
N THR A 30 9.53 0.51 -11.92
CA THR A 30 9.42 -0.84 -11.36
C THR A 30 8.57 -0.84 -10.09
N HIS A 31 7.85 -1.94 -9.87
CA HIS A 31 7.10 -2.16 -8.63
C HIS A 31 7.96 -2.94 -7.64
N SER A 32 8.07 -2.43 -6.42
CA SER A 32 8.88 -3.02 -5.35
C SER A 32 8.14 -2.99 -4.02
N ILE A 33 8.45 -3.93 -3.13
CA ILE A 33 7.93 -3.93 -1.76
C ILE A 33 8.93 -3.24 -0.86
N PHE A 34 8.47 -2.21 -0.16
CA PHE A 34 9.24 -1.45 0.82
C PHE A 34 8.67 -1.63 2.22
N MET A 35 9.48 -1.28 3.21
CA MET A 35 9.17 -1.40 4.62
C MET A 35 9.21 -0.03 5.29
N ALA A 36 8.24 0.23 6.15
CA ALA A 36 8.23 1.43 6.99
C ALA A 36 7.60 1.14 8.36
N ASP A 37 8.01 1.92 9.36
CA ASP A 37 7.42 1.88 10.71
C ASP A 37 6.37 2.96 10.97
N THR A 38 6.24 3.93 10.06
CA THR A 38 5.35 5.09 10.17
C THR A 38 4.34 5.11 9.05
N LYS A 39 3.10 5.52 9.38
CA LYS A 39 2.02 5.65 8.40
C LYS A 39 2.29 6.79 7.42
N GLU A 40 2.97 7.83 7.89
CA GLU A 40 3.36 9.02 7.12
C GLU A 40 4.27 8.66 5.95
N THR A 41 5.24 7.76 6.16
CA THR A 41 6.10 7.26 5.08
C THR A 41 5.30 6.44 4.08
N VAL A 42 4.40 5.56 4.54
CA VAL A 42 3.53 4.80 3.63
C VAL A 42 2.64 5.75 2.81
N ARG A 43 2.07 6.80 3.42
CA ARG A 43 1.24 7.79 2.71
C ARG A 43 2.02 8.58 1.66
N ALA A 44 3.30 8.85 1.92
CA ALA A 44 4.14 9.65 1.03
C ALA A 44 4.67 8.84 -0.16
N GLU A 45 5.07 7.59 0.09
CA GLU A 45 5.86 6.80 -0.87
C GLU A 45 5.07 5.66 -1.51
N ALA A 46 4.00 5.15 -0.87
CA ALA A 46 3.29 4.00 -1.43
C ALA A 46 2.54 4.35 -2.72
N MET A 47 2.43 3.36 -3.59
CA MET A 47 1.61 3.44 -4.79
C MET A 47 0.14 3.64 -4.38
N LEU A 48 -0.43 4.76 -4.81
CA LEU A 48 -1.85 5.06 -4.64
C LEU A 48 -2.67 4.33 -5.70
N CYS A 49 -3.77 3.72 -5.29
CA CYS A 49 -4.73 3.10 -6.21
C CYS A 49 -6.14 3.12 -5.63
N THR A 50 -7.12 3.01 -6.52
CA THR A 50 -8.52 2.82 -6.13
C THR A 50 -8.76 1.39 -5.65
N GLN A 51 -9.87 1.18 -4.94
CA GLN A 51 -10.26 -0.16 -4.53
C GLN A 51 -10.50 -1.10 -5.72
N GLU A 52 -10.99 -0.58 -6.85
CA GLU A 52 -11.21 -1.37 -8.07
C GLU A 52 -9.89 -1.82 -8.70
N GLU A 53 -8.90 -0.91 -8.78
CA GLU A 53 -7.57 -1.26 -9.28
C GLU A 53 -6.89 -2.32 -8.40
N ALA A 54 -7.04 -2.21 -7.09
CA ALA A 54 -6.50 -3.15 -6.13
C ALA A 54 -7.05 -4.59 -6.28
N GLN A 55 -8.30 -4.75 -6.76
CA GLN A 55 -8.89 -6.08 -6.98
C GLN A 55 -8.12 -6.92 -8.01
N LYS A 56 -7.34 -6.28 -8.89
CA LYS A 56 -6.46 -6.99 -9.84
C LYS A 56 -5.29 -7.70 -9.14
N TYR A 57 -5.02 -7.35 -7.89
CA TYR A 57 -3.87 -7.83 -7.13
C TYR A 57 -4.30 -8.37 -5.76
N PRO A 58 -4.96 -9.54 -5.72
CA PRO A 58 -5.53 -10.11 -4.49
C PRO A 58 -4.49 -10.49 -3.43
N GLN A 59 -3.21 -10.55 -3.78
CA GLN A 59 -2.10 -10.77 -2.84
C GLN A 59 -1.84 -9.57 -1.92
N PHE A 60 -2.32 -8.38 -2.27
CA PHE A 60 -2.17 -7.18 -1.47
C PHE A 60 -3.46 -6.85 -0.72
N ARG A 61 -3.29 -6.34 0.50
CA ARG A 61 -4.39 -5.78 1.28
C ARG A 61 -4.50 -4.29 0.96
N TRP A 62 -5.57 -3.91 0.27
CA TRP A 62 -5.89 -2.51 0.06
C TRP A 62 -6.36 -1.86 1.36
N VAL A 63 -5.84 -0.67 1.65
CA VAL A 63 -6.21 0.14 2.82
C VAL A 63 -6.48 1.56 2.37
N ALA A 64 -7.67 2.09 2.70
CA ALA A 64 -8.00 3.48 2.40
C ALA A 64 -7.04 4.43 3.11
N LEU A 65 -6.69 5.56 2.49
CA LEU A 65 -5.80 6.56 3.11
C LEU A 65 -6.34 7.12 4.44
N GLU A 66 -7.66 7.14 4.59
CA GLU A 66 -8.37 7.54 5.82
C GLU A 66 -8.14 6.55 6.98
N ASP A 67 -8.02 5.26 6.66
CA ASP A 67 -7.90 4.15 7.63
C ASP A 67 -6.43 3.75 7.88
N LEU A 68 -5.52 4.21 7.01
CA LEU A 68 -4.09 3.95 7.10
C LEU A 68 -3.50 4.55 8.37
#